data_AF-A0A3C0E4R5-F1
#
_entry.id   AF-A0A3C0E4R5-F1
#
_cell.length_a   1.000
_cell.length_b   1.000
_cell.length_c   1.000
_cell.angle_alpha   90.00
_cell.angle_beta   90.00
_cell.angle_gamma   90.00
#
_symmetry.space_group_name_H-M   'P 1'
#
loop_
_entity.id
_entity.type
_entity.pdbx_description
1 polymer ?
#
loop_
_entity_poly.entity_id
_entity_poly.type
_entity_poly.pdbx_seq_one_letter_code
_entity_poly.pdbx_strand_id
1 'polypeptide(L)'
;MNIKLTKTERLLLCGGLIGMASLMLQACDIMAKEDSDTRDRICGNWENAEAGPDILVYREGESYKVTLFRRKGVRRVLRPETYLLQREENGNLYMNTGFRIDVAYNEETDVLTFSPGGDYVRVNTDAGDGERTKEKENMQ
;
A
#
# COMPACT_ATOMS: atom_id res chain seq x y z
N MET A 1 9.63 -56.21 1.84
CA MET A 1 9.97 -55.99 3.27
C MET A 1 8.72 -55.53 4.00
N ASN A 2 8.20 -56.30 4.96
CA ASN A 2 7.07 -55.87 5.80
C ASN A 2 7.64 -55.25 7.07
N ILE A 3 7.64 -53.92 7.14
CA ILE A 3 8.09 -53.19 8.33
C ILE A 3 6.97 -53.30 9.38
N LYS A 4 7.18 -54.12 10.41
CA LYS A 4 6.28 -54.22 11.57
C LYS A 4 6.67 -53.14 12.58
N LEU A 5 6.01 -51.98 12.52
CA LEU A 5 6.17 -50.95 13.55
C LEU A 5 5.41 -51.31 14.83
N THR A 6 6.11 -51.22 15.95
CA THR A 6 5.57 -51.33 17.30
C THR A 6 4.68 -50.12 17.65
N LYS A 7 3.79 -50.28 18.63
CA LYS A 7 2.84 -49.24 19.06
C LYS A 7 3.55 -47.95 19.47
N THR A 8 4.74 -48.07 20.06
CA THR A 8 5.59 -46.97 20.51
C THR A 8 6.23 -46.20 19.35
N GLU A 9 6.73 -46.90 18.33
CA GLU A 9 7.30 -46.26 17.12
C GLU A 9 6.22 -45.52 16.32
N ARG A 10 4.99 -46.04 16.28
CA ARG A 10 3.85 -45.33 15.66
C ARG A 10 3.52 -44.05 16.40
N LEU A 11 3.49 -44.07 17.73
CA LEU A 11 3.26 -42.89 18.55
C LEU A 11 4.36 -41.84 18.36
N LEU A 12 5.63 -42.27 18.29
CA LEU A 12 6.77 -41.39 18.05
C LEU A 12 6.69 -40.72 16.67
N LEU A 13 6.32 -41.48 15.63
CA LEU A 13 6.13 -40.96 14.28
C LEU A 13 4.95 -40.00 14.20
N CYS A 14 3.81 -40.32 14.83
CA CYS A 14 2.67 -39.41 14.87
C CYS A 14 3.01 -38.10 15.58
N GLY A 15 3.70 -38.17 16.73
CA GLY A 15 4.16 -36.97 17.45
C GLY A 15 5.15 -36.15 16.63
N GLY A 16 6.11 -36.80 15.98
CA GLY A 16 7.07 -36.14 15.09
C GLY A 16 6.41 -35.46 13.89
N LEU A 17 5.42 -36.10 13.27
CA LEU A 17 4.66 -35.53 12.14
C LEU A 17 3.83 -34.32 12.56
N ILE A 18 3.20 -34.36 13.74
CA ILE A 18 2.45 -33.21 14.28
C ILE A 18 3.40 -32.05 14.61
N GLY A 19 4.57 -32.34 15.19
CA GLY A 19 5.61 -31.35 15.47
C GLY A 19 6.12 -30.68 14.19
N MET A 20 6.44 -31.47 13.15
CA MET A 20 6.87 -30.96 11.85
C MET A 20 5.78 -30.12 11.17
N ALA A 21 4.52 -30.57 11.19
CA ALA A 21 3.40 -29.80 10.63
C ALA A 21 3.22 -28.45 11.34
N SER A 22 3.41 -28.42 12.66
CA SER A 22 3.32 -27.20 13.46
C SER A 22 4.45 -26.22 13.12
N LEU A 23 5.68 -26.70 12.94
CA LEU A 23 6.82 -25.88 12.52
C LEU A 23 6.64 -25.33 11.10
N MET A 24 6.08 -26.11 10.17
CA MET A 24 5.77 -25.65 8.81
C MET A 24 4.68 -24.57 8.81
N LEU A 25 3.63 -24.73 9.62
CA LEU A 25 2.60 -23.71 9.78
C LEU A 25 3.16 -22.40 10.36
N GLN A 26 4.01 -22.49 11.39
CA GLN A 26 4.68 -21.32 11.97
C GLN A 26 5.64 -20.65 10.97
N ALA A 27 6.37 -21.43 10.16
CA ALA A 27 7.24 -20.89 9.12
C ALA A 27 6.46 -20.16 8.01
N CYS A 28 5.26 -20.63 7.64
CA CYS A 28 4.39 -19.94 6.69
C CYS A 28 3.88 -18.59 7.25
N ASP A 29 3.56 -18.50 8.54
CA ASP A 29 3.09 -17.25 9.17
C ASP A 29 4.21 -16.21 9.37
N ILE A 30 5.44 -16.66 9.66
CA ILE A 30 6.60 -15.77 9.85
C ILE A 30 7.06 -15.18 8.51
N MET A 31 7.04 -15.97 7.43
CA MET A 31 7.36 -15.52 6.08
C MET A 31 6.37 -14.46 5.55
N ALA A 32 5.12 -14.48 6.02
CA ALA A 32 4.10 -13.51 5.60
C ALA A 32 4.23 -12.14 6.28
N LYS A 33 5.07 -12.01 7.33
CA LYS A 33 5.17 -10.78 8.15
C LYS A 33 6.47 -10.00 7.96
N GLU A 34 7.52 -10.57 7.39
CA GLU A 34 8.85 -9.92 7.36
C GLU A 34 9.11 -9.04 6.13
N ASP A 35 8.28 -9.07 5.09
CA ASP A 35 8.37 -8.12 3.98
C ASP A 35 7.24 -7.09 4.13
N SER A 36 7.51 -5.99 4.85
CA SER A 36 6.61 -4.84 4.83
C SER A 36 6.50 -4.40 3.38
N ASP A 37 5.37 -4.70 2.73
CA ASP A 37 5.17 -4.41 1.32
C ASP A 37 5.48 -2.92 1.10
N THR A 38 6.28 -2.57 0.11
CA THR A 38 6.60 -1.17 -0.21
C THR A 38 5.31 -0.33 -0.32
N ARG A 39 4.20 -0.96 -0.71
CA ARG A 39 2.86 -0.36 -0.75
C ARG A 39 2.35 0.11 0.62
N ASP A 40 2.76 -0.51 1.72
CA ASP A 40 2.45 -0.04 3.09
C ASP A 40 3.14 1.30 3.39
N ARG A 41 4.39 1.49 2.96
CA ARG A 41 5.16 2.73 3.22
C ARG A 41 4.60 3.95 2.48
N ILE A 42 3.96 3.72 1.34
CA ILE A 42 3.38 4.78 0.52
C ILE A 42 1.91 5.08 0.85
N CYS A 43 1.29 4.33 1.78
CA CYS A 43 -0.04 4.67 2.27
C CYS A 43 -0.04 6.07 2.92
N GLY A 44 -1.05 6.87 2.61
CA GLY A 44 -1.17 8.25 3.09
C GLY A 44 -1.72 9.22 2.06
N ASN A 45 -1.86 10.47 2.49
CA ASN A 45 -2.24 11.60 1.65
C ASN A 45 -1.01 12.17 0.94
N TRP A 46 -1.16 12.46 -0.34
CA TRP A 46 -0.11 13.06 -1.16
C TRP A 46 -0.67 14.25 -1.96
N GLU A 47 0.09 15.34 -1.98
CA GLU A 47 -0.22 16.56 -2.73
C GLU A 47 0.62 16.57 -4.01
N ASN A 48 0.01 16.96 -5.13
CA ASN A 48 0.74 17.08 -6.39
C ASN A 48 1.72 18.26 -6.31
N ALA A 49 2.97 18.07 -6.74
CA ALA A 49 4.00 19.11 -6.66
C ALA A 49 3.75 20.30 -7.62
N GLU A 50 2.88 20.13 -8.61
CA GLU A 50 2.55 21.15 -9.61
C GLU A 50 1.10 21.63 -9.49
N ALA A 51 0.20 21.18 -10.35
CA ALA A 51 -1.20 21.62 -10.42
C ALA A 51 -2.19 20.46 -10.67
N GLY A 52 -1.75 19.22 -10.43
CA GLY A 52 -2.55 18.00 -10.54
C GLY A 52 -3.53 17.79 -9.36
N PRO A 53 -4.35 16.73 -9.42
CA PRO A 53 -5.25 16.38 -8.32
C PRO A 53 -4.49 15.79 -7.14
N ASP A 54 -4.88 16.12 -5.91
CA ASP A 54 -4.38 15.45 -4.70
C ASP A 54 -4.79 13.97 -4.71
N ILE A 55 -4.00 13.11 -4.06
CA ILE A 55 -4.28 11.67 -4.01
C ILE A 55 -4.22 11.09 -2.59
N LEU A 56 -4.94 9.99 -2.39
CA LEU A 56 -4.86 9.15 -1.20
C LEU A 56 -4.52 7.73 -1.62
N VAL A 57 -3.44 7.19 -1.05
CA VAL A 57 -3.05 5.79 -1.17
C VAL A 57 -3.44 5.06 0.11
N TYR A 58 -4.17 3.96 0.00
CA TYR A 58 -4.63 3.19 1.16
C TYR A 58 -4.74 1.70 0.85
N ARG A 59 -4.69 0.90 1.91
CA ARG A 59 -4.92 -0.54 1.86
C ARG A 59 -6.38 -0.85 2.19
N GLU A 60 -7.00 -1.71 1.40
CA GLU A 60 -8.32 -2.28 1.65
C GLU A 60 -8.22 -3.81 1.54
N GLY A 61 -8.19 -4.49 2.69
CA GLY A 61 -7.93 -5.93 2.77
C GLY A 61 -6.52 -6.27 2.27
N GLU A 62 -6.43 -7.05 1.21
CA GLU A 62 -5.17 -7.44 0.54
C GLU A 62 -4.83 -6.56 -0.67
N SER A 63 -5.72 -5.63 -1.03
CA SER A 63 -5.55 -4.73 -2.16
C SER A 63 -5.10 -3.35 -1.71
N TYR A 64 -4.32 -2.67 -2.55
CA TYR A 64 -3.99 -1.26 -2.38
C TYR A 64 -4.74 -0.45 -3.43
N LYS A 65 -5.16 0.75 -3.04
CA LYS A 65 -5.97 1.64 -3.86
C LYS A 65 -5.39 3.05 -3.85
N VAL A 66 -5.50 3.72 -4.98
CA VAL A 66 -5.18 5.14 -5.14
C VAL A 66 -6.47 5.87 -5.48
N THR A 67 -6.82 6.91 -4.73
CA THR A 67 -7.97 7.78 -5.01
C THR A 67 -7.50 9.17 -5.39
N LEU A 68 -7.93 9.65 -6.56
CA LEU A 68 -7.64 10.99 -7.06
C LEU A 68 -8.78 11.93 -6.72
N PHE A 69 -8.48 13.06 -6.07
CA PHE A 69 -9.45 14.09 -5.71
C PHE A 69 -9.46 15.20 -6.76
N ARG A 70 -10.16 14.97 -7.88
CA ARG A 70 -10.32 16.01 -8.91
C ARG A 70 -11.23 17.12 -8.42
N ARG A 71 -10.72 18.36 -8.40
CA ARG A 71 -11.52 19.57 -8.17
C ARG A 71 -12.18 20.00 -9.48
N LYS A 72 -13.49 19.79 -9.64
CA LYS A 72 -14.23 20.18 -10.87
C LYS A 72 -15.14 21.39 -10.63
N GLY A 73 -14.93 22.46 -11.41
CA GLY A 73 -15.82 23.62 -11.50
C GLY A 73 -15.79 24.62 -10.33
N VAL A 74 -16.44 25.77 -10.52
CA VAL A 74 -16.50 26.90 -9.55
C VAL A 74 -17.20 26.51 -8.23
N ARG A 75 -18.11 25.52 -8.26
CA ARG A 75 -18.85 25.00 -7.10
C ARG A 75 -18.17 23.81 -6.38
N ARG A 76 -16.90 23.51 -6.66
CA ARG A 76 -16.07 22.51 -5.94
C ARG A 76 -16.79 21.19 -5.63
N VAL A 77 -17.35 20.53 -6.65
CA VAL A 77 -17.82 19.15 -6.45
C VAL A 77 -16.60 18.24 -6.56
N LEU A 78 -16.18 17.66 -5.43
CA LEU A 78 -15.17 16.61 -5.39
C LEU A 78 -15.76 15.35 -6.03
N ARG A 79 -15.17 14.89 -7.13
CA ARG A 79 -15.44 13.56 -7.67
C ARG A 79 -14.19 12.70 -7.48
N PRO A 80 -14.15 11.86 -6.43
CA PRO A 80 -13.05 10.94 -6.25
C PRO A 80 -13.10 9.85 -7.33
N GLU A 81 -11.95 9.52 -7.89
CA GLU A 81 -11.77 8.37 -8.79
C GLU A 81 -10.76 7.43 -8.17
N THR A 82 -11.15 6.16 -7.97
CA THR A 82 -10.35 5.17 -7.27
C THR A 82 -9.88 4.08 -8.22
N TYR A 83 -8.58 3.78 -8.16
CA TYR A 83 -7.93 2.75 -8.97
C TYR A 83 -7.17 1.77 -8.08
N LEU A 84 -6.94 0.56 -8.59
CA LEU A 84 -6.12 -0.46 -7.91
C LEU A 84 -4.64 -0.17 -8.15
N LEU A 85 -3.86 -0.24 -7.08
CA LEU A 85 -2.39 -0.20 -7.12
C LEU A 85 -1.85 -1.62 -7.14
N GLN A 86 -1.32 -2.01 -8.28
CA GLN A 86 -0.81 -3.35 -8.53
C GLN A 86 0.71 -3.36 -8.46
N ARG A 87 1.26 -4.52 -8.11
CA ARG A 87 2.70 -4.78 -8.07
C ARG A 87 3.00 -5.88 -9.07
N GLU A 88 3.97 -5.63 -9.94
CA GLU A 88 4.52 -6.64 -10.85
C GLU A 88 5.49 -7.59 -10.13
N GLU A 89 5.81 -8.71 -10.75
CA GLU A 89 6.78 -9.68 -10.23
C GLU A 89 8.19 -9.08 -10.05
N ASN A 90 8.54 -8.07 -10.85
CA ASN A 90 9.80 -7.31 -10.75
C ASN A 90 9.80 -6.27 -9.60
N GLY A 91 8.66 -6.10 -8.91
CA GLY A 91 8.49 -5.13 -7.83
C GLY A 91 7.95 -3.76 -8.25
N ASN A 92 7.83 -3.47 -9.54
CA ASN A 92 7.31 -2.20 -10.05
C ASN A 92 5.83 -2.03 -9.71
N LEU A 93 5.45 -0.81 -9.34
CA LEU A 93 4.07 -0.47 -9.05
C LEU A 93 3.42 0.19 -10.27
N TYR A 94 2.15 -0.11 -10.50
CA TYR A 94 1.37 0.54 -11.56
C TYR A 94 -0.11 0.56 -11.21
N MET A 95 -0.86 1.42 -11.90
CA MET A 95 -2.31 1.42 -11.88
C MET A 95 -2.87 1.56 -13.29
N ASN A 96 -4.08 1.05 -13.51
CA ASN A 96 -4.79 1.17 -14.79
C ASN A 96 -5.98 2.13 -14.66
N THR A 97 -5.93 3.23 -15.38
CA THR A 97 -6.98 4.27 -15.41
C THR A 97 -7.76 4.28 -16.75
N GLY A 98 -7.56 3.26 -17.58
CA GLY A 98 -7.86 3.25 -19.02
C GLY A 98 -6.58 3.13 -19.85
N PHE A 99 -5.44 3.46 -19.26
CA PHE A 99 -4.09 3.19 -19.72
C PHE A 99 -3.19 2.96 -18.49
N ARG A 100 -2.00 2.40 -18.72
CA ARG A 100 -1.04 2.10 -17.65
C ARG A 100 -0.38 3.39 -17.16
N ILE A 101 -0.38 3.58 -15.84
CA ILE A 101 0.39 4.58 -15.13
C ILE A 101 1.42 3.85 -14.27
N ASP A 102 2.71 4.06 -14.53
CA ASP A 102 3.76 3.53 -13.67
C ASP A 102 3.92 4.40 -12.42
N VAL A 103 4.22 3.77 -11.29
CA VAL A 103 4.34 4.41 -9.98
C VAL A 103 5.70 4.06 -9.38
N ALA A 104 6.46 5.08 -9.00
CA ALA A 104 7.77 4.94 -8.36
C ALA A 104 7.79 5.70 -7.03
N TYR A 105 8.40 5.12 -6.02
CA TYR A 105 8.59 5.76 -4.72
C TYR A 105 10.08 5.93 -4.42
N ASN A 106 10.48 7.17 -4.14
CA ASN A 106 11.82 7.47 -3.64
C ASN A 106 11.77 7.63 -2.12
N GLU A 107 12.38 6.69 -1.40
CA GLU A 107 12.42 6.69 0.07
C GLU A 107 13.30 7.81 0.64
N GLU A 108 14.33 8.26 -0.08
CA GLU A 108 15.27 9.29 0.41
C GLU A 108 14.62 10.68 0.43
N THR A 109 13.80 10.98 -0.57
CA THR A 109 13.15 12.28 -0.73
C THR A 109 11.68 12.27 -0.31
N ASP A 110 11.14 11.10 0.03
CA ASP A 110 9.71 10.85 0.28
C ASP A 110 8.82 11.42 -0.84
N VAL A 111 9.15 11.05 -2.08
CA VAL A 111 8.45 11.49 -3.30
C VAL A 111 7.83 10.29 -4.01
N LEU A 112 6.56 10.42 -4.38
CA LEU A 112 5.82 9.44 -5.17
C LEU A 112 5.61 9.99 -6.59
N THR A 113 6.16 9.32 -7.60
CA THR A 113 6.10 9.74 -8.99
C THR A 113 5.13 8.87 -9.78
N PHE A 114 4.21 9.50 -10.51
CA PHE A 114 3.30 8.84 -11.45
C PHE A 114 3.69 9.19 -12.88
N SER A 115 3.83 8.19 -13.74
CA SER A 115 4.20 8.38 -15.14
C SER A 115 3.12 7.85 -16.09
N PRO A 116 2.41 8.73 -16.83
CA PRO A 116 2.38 10.19 -16.70
C PRO A 116 1.60 10.65 -15.45
N GLY A 117 1.92 11.82 -14.90
CA GLY A 117 1.22 12.35 -13.72
C GLY A 117 2.06 13.24 -12.80
N GLY A 118 3.39 13.16 -12.93
CA GLY A 118 4.33 14.00 -12.19
C GLY A 118 4.57 13.51 -10.76
N ASP A 119 5.25 14.37 -10.00
CA ASP A 119 5.69 14.08 -8.65
C ASP A 119 4.68 14.53 -7.60
N TYR A 120 4.62 13.77 -6.51
CA TYR A 120 3.75 14.00 -5.38
C TYR A 120 4.55 13.96 -4.08
N VAL A 121 4.20 14.86 -3.16
CA VAL A 121 4.86 15.01 -1.86
C VAL A 121 3.88 14.64 -0.75
N ARG A 122 4.37 13.97 0.29
CA ARG A 122 3.54 13.52 1.40
C ARG A 122 2.98 14.70 2.19
N VAL A 123 1.68 14.63 2.51
CA VAL A 123 1.03 15.63 3.37
C VAL A 123 1.19 15.20 4.83
N ASN A 124 2.04 15.91 5.57
CA ASN A 124 2.17 15.74 7.01
C ASN A 124 0.89 16.24 7.69
N THR A 125 0.10 15.33 8.26
CA THR A 125 -1.19 15.67 8.90
C THR A 125 -1.02 16.20 10.33
N ASP A 126 0.21 16.47 10.77
CA ASP A 126 0.51 17.06 12.08
C ASP A 126 0.25 18.58 12.15
N ALA A 127 -0.08 19.21 11.01
CA ALA A 127 -0.54 20.59 10.96
C ALA A 127 -2.08 20.61 10.90
N GLY A 128 -2.70 20.86 12.05
CA GLY A 128 -4.14 20.86 12.22
C GLY A 128 -4.91 21.78 11.26
N ASP A 129 -6.19 21.47 11.14
CA ASP A 129 -7.25 22.16 10.38
C ASP A 129 -7.51 23.63 10.80
N GLY A 130 -6.49 24.41 11.16
CA GLY A 130 -6.65 25.70 11.85
C GLY A 130 -6.21 26.96 11.10
N GLU A 131 -5.42 26.88 10.03
CA GLU A 131 -4.74 28.10 9.54
C GLU A 131 -4.58 28.16 8.01
N ARG A 132 -5.71 28.18 7.28
CA ARG A 132 -5.71 28.63 5.86
C ARG A 132 -6.85 29.61 5.51
N THR A 133 -7.45 30.26 6.51
CA THR A 133 -8.57 31.20 6.29
C THR A 133 -8.27 32.66 6.64
N LYS A 134 -7.04 33.07 6.97
CA LYS A 134 -6.78 34.46 7.38
C LYS A 134 -5.93 35.34 6.46
N GLU A 135 -5.42 34.85 5.34
CA GLU A 135 -4.53 35.67 4.49
C GLU A 135 -5.22 36.33 3.27
N LYS A 136 -6.56 36.29 3.16
CA LYS A 136 -7.28 36.98 2.07
C LYS A 136 -8.17 38.15 2.50
N GLU A 137 -8.15 38.55 3.78
CA GLU A 137 -8.92 39.71 4.27
C GLU A 137 -8.06 40.95 4.59
N ASN A 138 -6.73 40.89 4.45
CA ASN A 138 -5.87 42.03 4.79
C ASN A 138 -5.19 42.73 3.60
N MET A 139 -5.80 42.64 2.41
CA MET A 139 -5.45 43.50 1.28
C MET A 139 -6.73 44.08 0.68
N GLN A 140 -7.37 44.96 1.45
CA GLN A 140 -8.35 45.93 0.97
C GLN A 140 -8.14 47.25 1.69
#